data_AF-A0A1G8ZVE7-F1
#
_entry.id   AF-A0A1G8ZVE7-F1
#
_cell.length_a   1.000
_cell.length_b   1.000
_cell.length_c   1.000
_cell.angle_alpha   90.00
_cell.angle_beta   90.00
_cell.angle_gamma   90.00
#
_symmetry.space_group_name_H-M   'P 1'
#
loop_
_entity.id
_entity.type
_entity.pdbx_description
1 polymer ?
#
loop_
_entity_poly.entity_id
_entity_poly.type
_entity_poly.pdbx_seq_one_letter_code
_entity_poly.pdbx_strand_id
1 'polypeptide(L)'
;MANPFSNKKKIRGWKRKIKQIEQWKQRHIDLDLEQLSFNNRNYVKIWIDPFYRLTRRNPPMWFSRLILEAMIEIYQSWFLQIKRLNEPFYLKIWLYNPNFIQSQIVIAFREYINYYDNTFDTSNEVKAFPSEWYGSIAGLEQFKWLLAIDSNKYWLSELKEDIPLGFKTAKGVEVIKNKAYKCDTLTLNYGEDTVYSVKVGDVWIGEII
;
A
#
# COMPACT_ATOMS: atom_id res chain seq x y z
N MET A 1 -12.08 5.51 -44.33
CA MET A 1 -11.93 4.36 -43.40
C MET A 1 -10.87 4.71 -42.37
N ALA A 2 -11.14 4.55 -41.07
CA ALA A 2 -10.20 4.92 -40.01
C ALA A 2 -9.07 3.88 -39.89
N ASN A 3 -7.80 4.33 -39.88
CA ASN A 3 -6.62 3.46 -39.75
C ASN A 3 -6.70 2.66 -38.42
N PRO A 4 -6.74 1.31 -38.46
CA PRO A 4 -6.85 0.46 -37.27
C PRO A 4 -5.62 0.55 -36.35
N PHE A 5 -4.50 1.11 -36.82
CA PHE A 5 -3.28 1.37 -36.03
C PHE A 5 -3.21 2.80 -35.45
N SER A 6 -4.31 3.55 -35.47
CA SER A 6 -4.35 4.91 -34.94
C SER A 6 -4.12 4.95 -33.41
N ASN A 7 -3.03 5.58 -32.97
CA ASN A 7 -2.70 5.81 -31.56
C ASN A 7 -3.76 6.65 -30.79
N LYS A 8 -4.74 7.25 -31.48
CA LYS A 8 -5.80 8.08 -30.88
C LYS A 8 -6.62 7.34 -29.81
N LYS A 9 -6.90 6.03 -29.99
CA LYS A 9 -7.63 5.23 -28.97
C LYS A 9 -6.80 5.02 -27.69
N LYS A 10 -5.50 4.73 -27.83
CA LYS A 10 -4.56 4.59 -26.70
C LYS A 10 -4.42 5.91 -25.92
N ILE A 11 -4.32 7.04 -26.62
CA ILE A 11 -4.27 8.39 -26.04
C ILE A 11 -5.57 8.71 -25.26
N ARG A 12 -6.75 8.44 -25.83
CA ARG A 12 -8.04 8.64 -25.13
C ARG A 12 -8.15 7.76 -23.87
N GLY A 13 -7.66 6.53 -23.93
CA GLY A 13 -7.61 5.62 -22.79
C GLY A 13 -6.79 6.19 -21.63
N TRP A 14 -5.60 6.72 -21.91
CA TRP A 14 -4.76 7.34 -20.88
C TRP A 14 -5.34 8.65 -20.33
N LYS A 15 -5.93 9.51 -21.18
CA LYS A 15 -6.63 10.71 -20.70
C LYS A 15 -7.75 10.38 -19.71
N ARG A 16 -8.53 9.33 -19.99
CA ARG A 16 -9.58 8.86 -19.07
C ARG A 16 -9.00 8.39 -17.74
N LYS A 17 -7.87 7.67 -17.77
CA LYS A 17 -7.19 7.18 -16.56
C LYS A 17 -6.59 8.32 -15.73
N ILE A 18 -6.02 9.34 -16.36
CA ILE A 18 -5.54 10.54 -15.67
C ILE A 18 -6.73 11.25 -14.99
N LYS A 19 -7.87 11.38 -15.69
CA LYS A 19 -9.08 11.93 -15.06
C LYS A 19 -9.57 11.09 -13.88
N GLN A 20 -9.38 9.78 -13.88
CA GLN A 20 -9.72 8.93 -12.73
C GLN A 20 -8.81 9.19 -11.53
N ILE A 21 -7.52 9.47 -11.74
CA ILE A 21 -6.62 9.92 -10.65
C ILE A 21 -7.19 11.19 -10.03
N GLU A 22 -7.52 12.19 -10.86
CA GLU A 22 -8.06 13.46 -10.35
C GLU A 22 -9.37 13.27 -9.60
N GLN A 23 -10.29 12.46 -10.13
CA GLN A 23 -11.55 12.13 -9.45
C GLN A 23 -11.36 11.34 -8.16
N TRP A 24 -10.36 10.47 -8.10
CA TRP A 24 -9.99 9.77 -6.88
C TRP A 24 -9.38 10.74 -5.86
N LYS A 25 -8.51 11.66 -6.29
CA LYS A 25 -7.93 12.71 -5.47
C LYS A 25 -9.01 13.59 -4.84
N GLN A 26 -9.90 14.16 -5.66
CA GLN A 26 -10.95 15.06 -5.19
C GLN A 26 -11.93 14.39 -4.21
N ARG A 27 -12.12 13.08 -4.30
CA ARG A 27 -12.95 12.34 -3.32
C ARG A 27 -12.30 12.17 -1.95
N HIS A 28 -10.98 12.34 -1.87
CA HIS A 28 -10.21 12.05 -0.67
C HIS A 28 -9.36 13.23 -0.18
N ILE A 29 -9.35 14.36 -0.91
CA ILE A 29 -8.57 15.55 -0.55
C ILE A 29 -9.04 16.14 0.78
N ASP A 30 -10.35 16.07 1.06
CA ASP A 30 -10.94 16.49 2.32
C ASP A 30 -10.97 15.32 3.31
N LEU A 31 -10.41 15.53 4.50
CA LEU A 31 -10.44 14.54 5.56
C LEU A 31 -11.79 14.61 6.24
N ASP A 32 -12.57 13.54 6.17
CA ASP A 32 -13.82 13.43 6.91
C ASP A 32 -13.53 13.31 8.41
N LEU A 33 -13.53 14.46 9.10
CA LEU A 33 -13.23 14.55 10.52
C LEU A 33 -14.32 13.94 11.40
N GLU A 34 -15.56 13.88 10.92
CA GLU A 34 -16.67 13.25 11.64
C GLU A 34 -16.47 11.72 11.65
N GLN A 35 -16.24 11.14 10.47
CA GLN A 35 -15.95 9.72 10.34
C GLN A 35 -14.65 9.35 11.06
N LEU A 36 -13.62 10.19 10.98
CA LEU A 36 -12.38 9.97 11.69
C LEU A 36 -12.61 9.98 13.20
N SER A 37 -13.35 10.96 13.74
CA SER A 37 -13.64 11.05 15.18
C SER A 37 -14.43 9.87 15.71
N PHE A 38 -15.30 9.28 14.90
CA PHE A 38 -16.04 8.08 15.28
C PHE A 38 -15.15 6.82 15.29
N ASN A 39 -14.28 6.65 14.29
CA ASN A 39 -13.51 5.42 14.11
C ASN A 39 -12.09 5.46 14.71
N ASN A 40 -11.61 6.65 15.09
CA ASN A 40 -10.24 6.93 15.50
C ASN A 40 -9.15 6.60 14.46
N ARG A 41 -9.54 6.18 13.24
CA ARG A 41 -8.67 5.88 12.11
C ARG A 41 -9.39 6.03 10.77
N ASN A 42 -8.63 6.32 9.72
CA ASN A 42 -9.10 6.32 8.34
C ASN A 42 -7.95 5.91 7.39
N TYR A 43 -8.27 5.48 6.18
CA TYR A 43 -7.28 5.14 5.17
C TYR A 43 -7.83 5.32 3.75
N VAL A 44 -6.94 5.61 2.82
CA VAL A 44 -7.24 5.73 1.39
C VAL A 44 -6.34 4.78 0.61
N LYS A 45 -6.98 3.81 -0.07
CA LYS A 45 -6.33 2.87 -0.99
C LYS A 45 -6.42 3.39 -2.43
N ILE A 46 -5.45 3.00 -3.26
CA ILE A 46 -5.49 3.33 -4.69
C ILE A 46 -6.49 2.42 -5.42
N TRP A 47 -7.70 2.91 -5.66
CA TRP A 47 -8.75 2.17 -6.40
C TRP A 47 -8.92 2.72 -7.81
N ILE A 48 -7.90 2.51 -8.65
CA ILE A 48 -7.86 3.03 -10.02
C ILE A 48 -7.90 1.88 -11.03
N ASP A 49 -8.92 1.87 -11.87
CA ASP A 49 -9.08 0.89 -12.95
C ASP A 49 -8.03 1.12 -14.07
N PRO A 50 -7.45 0.06 -14.67
CA PRO A 50 -7.66 -1.38 -14.45
C PRO A 50 -6.66 -2.00 -13.46
N PHE A 51 -5.90 -1.18 -12.75
CA PHE A 51 -4.79 -1.62 -11.91
C PHE A 51 -5.27 -2.27 -10.61
N TYR A 52 -6.42 -1.81 -10.11
CA TYR A 52 -7.09 -2.34 -8.93
C TYR A 52 -8.34 -3.17 -9.31
N ARG A 53 -8.13 -4.29 -10.00
CA ARG A 53 -9.15 -5.34 -10.25
C ARG A 53 -8.84 -6.59 -9.41
N LEU A 54 -9.63 -7.65 -9.57
CA LEU A 54 -9.40 -8.94 -8.92
C LEU A 54 -7.94 -9.40 -9.07
N THR A 55 -7.39 -9.31 -10.29
CA THR A 55 -5.95 -9.40 -10.52
C THR A 55 -5.35 -8.01 -10.48
N ARG A 56 -4.63 -7.72 -9.39
CA ARG A 56 -3.91 -6.46 -9.24
C ARG A 56 -2.75 -6.40 -10.23
N ARG A 57 -2.55 -5.25 -10.84
CA ARG A 57 -1.45 -4.98 -11.77
C ARG A 57 -0.83 -3.63 -11.45
N ASN A 58 0.48 -3.54 -11.52
CA ASN A 58 1.14 -2.26 -11.31
C ASN A 58 1.05 -1.39 -12.56
N PRO A 59 0.77 -0.09 -12.41
CA PRO A 59 0.85 0.84 -13.51
C PRO A 59 2.29 1.01 -14.01
N PRO A 60 2.47 1.45 -15.27
CA PRO A 60 3.77 1.93 -15.73
C PRO A 60 4.28 3.07 -14.85
N MET A 61 5.60 3.16 -14.67
CA MET A 61 6.22 4.12 -13.75
C MET A 61 5.76 5.57 -13.92
N TRP A 62 5.62 6.07 -15.16
CA TRP A 62 5.14 7.43 -15.39
C TRP A 62 3.72 7.68 -14.85
N PHE A 63 2.86 6.65 -14.82
CA PHE A 63 1.51 6.75 -14.27
C PHE A 63 1.53 6.58 -12.75
N SER A 64 2.41 5.74 -12.21
CA SER A 64 2.67 5.66 -10.77
C SER A 64 3.11 7.02 -10.20
N ARG A 65 3.90 7.80 -10.95
CA ARG A 65 4.29 9.18 -10.57
C ARG A 65 3.08 10.09 -10.37
N LEU A 66 2.13 10.07 -11.32
CA LEU A 66 0.89 10.86 -11.22
C LEU A 66 0.02 10.44 -10.02
N ILE A 67 0.00 9.14 -9.71
CA ILE A 67 -0.71 8.65 -8.52
C ILE A 67 0.00 9.11 -7.25
N LEU A 68 1.32 9.00 -7.18
CA LEU A 68 2.10 9.44 -6.02
C LEU A 68 1.99 10.94 -5.78
N GLU A 69 1.99 11.75 -6.83
CA GLU A 69 1.71 13.19 -6.76
C GLU A 69 0.34 13.47 -6.12
N ALA A 70 -0.71 12.80 -6.61
CA ALA A 70 -2.03 12.90 -6.00
C ALA A 70 -2.08 12.38 -4.54
N MET A 71 -1.31 11.35 -4.21
CA MET A 71 -1.19 10.87 -2.83
C MET A 71 -0.55 11.90 -1.90
N ILE A 72 0.49 12.59 -2.37
CA ILE A 72 1.17 13.65 -1.62
C ILE A 72 0.21 14.83 -1.38
N GLU A 73 -0.55 15.24 -2.40
CA GLU A 73 -1.56 16.29 -2.25
C GLU A 73 -2.62 15.93 -1.20
N ILE A 74 -3.16 14.71 -1.23
CA ILE A 74 -4.09 14.22 -0.21
C ILE A 74 -3.44 14.23 1.18
N TYR A 75 -2.23 13.67 1.30
CA TYR A 75 -1.51 13.62 2.55
C TYR A 75 -1.32 15.03 3.14
N GLN A 76 -0.85 15.98 2.33
CA GLN A 76 -0.60 17.35 2.78
C GLN A 76 -1.90 18.05 3.21
N SER A 77 -2.98 17.85 2.47
CA SER A 77 -4.31 18.35 2.86
C SER A 77 -4.75 17.76 4.21
N TRP A 78 -4.63 16.44 4.38
CA TRP A 78 -4.96 15.76 5.64
C TRP A 78 -4.09 16.24 6.79
N PHE A 79 -2.79 16.40 6.56
CA PHE A 79 -1.84 16.91 7.55
C PHE A 79 -2.23 18.30 8.05
N LEU A 80 -2.60 19.21 7.14
CA LEU A 80 -3.05 20.55 7.51
C LEU A 80 -4.38 20.52 8.28
N GLN A 81 -5.30 19.63 7.93
CA GLN A 81 -6.60 19.50 8.61
C GLN A 81 -6.44 18.91 10.02
N ILE A 82 -5.72 17.79 10.17
CA ILE A 82 -5.56 17.12 11.46
C ILE A 82 -4.71 17.95 12.43
N LYS A 83 -3.71 18.68 11.94
CA LYS A 83 -2.87 19.55 12.78
C LYS A 83 -3.68 20.64 13.48
N ARG A 84 -4.83 21.05 12.94
CA ARG A 84 -5.73 22.04 13.57
C ARG A 84 -6.41 21.50 14.82
N LEU A 85 -6.52 20.18 14.97
CA LEU A 85 -7.08 19.57 16.19
C LEU A 85 -6.12 19.66 17.38
N ASN A 86 -4.83 19.94 17.14
CA ASN A 86 -3.80 20.03 18.16
C ASN A 86 -3.71 18.77 19.06
N GLU A 87 -3.90 17.61 18.44
CA GLU A 87 -3.79 16.29 19.08
C GLU A 87 -2.68 15.47 18.42
N PRO A 88 -2.04 14.54 19.14
CA PRO A 88 -1.14 13.57 18.52
C PRO A 88 -1.88 12.71 17.49
N PHE A 89 -1.27 12.53 16.32
CA PHE A 89 -1.79 11.69 15.25
C PHE A 89 -0.66 10.90 14.58
N TYR A 90 -1.04 9.76 14.02
CA TYR A 90 -0.25 8.97 13.08
C TYR A 90 -0.80 9.28 11.70
N LEU A 91 -0.01 9.87 10.80
CA LEU A 91 -0.39 10.09 9.40
C LEU A 91 0.80 9.68 8.54
N LYS A 92 0.65 8.64 7.73
CA LYS A 92 1.74 8.11 6.91
C LYS A 92 1.28 7.72 5.51
N ILE A 93 2.19 7.79 4.54
CA ILE A 93 2.07 7.13 3.25
C ILE A 93 2.78 5.78 3.35
N TRP A 94 2.11 4.71 2.95
CA TRP A 94 2.75 3.41 2.74
C TRP A 94 2.89 3.17 1.25
N LEU A 95 4.13 3.21 0.75
CA LEU A 95 4.44 3.08 -0.67
C LEU A 95 5.08 1.71 -0.94
N TYR A 96 4.35 0.84 -1.61
CA TYR A 96 4.75 -0.55 -1.84
C TYR A 96 5.58 -0.69 -3.12
N ASN A 97 6.64 -1.51 -3.07
CA ASN A 97 7.48 -1.84 -4.21
C ASN A 97 7.83 -3.34 -4.20
N PRO A 98 7.54 -4.13 -5.24
CA PRO A 98 7.00 -3.71 -6.54
C PRO A 98 5.48 -3.46 -6.55
N ASN A 99 4.76 -3.79 -5.46
CA ASN A 99 3.30 -3.80 -5.39
C ASN A 99 2.63 -2.42 -5.30
N PHE A 100 3.05 -1.44 -6.09
CA PHE A 100 2.66 -0.03 -6.01
C PHE A 100 1.15 0.22 -5.84
N ILE A 101 0.29 -0.55 -6.51
CA ILE A 101 -1.16 -0.32 -6.41
C ILE A 101 -1.76 -0.66 -5.02
N GLN A 102 -1.00 -1.34 -4.15
CA GLN A 102 -1.36 -1.59 -2.75
C GLN A 102 -1.05 -0.41 -1.85
N SER A 103 -0.36 0.60 -2.36
CA SER A 103 -0.01 1.80 -1.59
C SER A 103 -1.24 2.53 -1.09
N GLN A 104 -1.09 3.16 0.06
CA GLN A 104 -2.18 3.81 0.76
C GLN A 104 -1.70 4.95 1.65
N ILE A 105 -2.63 5.85 1.95
CA ILE A 105 -2.48 6.89 2.96
C ILE A 105 -3.28 6.42 4.17
N VAL A 106 -2.68 6.47 5.35
CA VAL A 106 -3.31 6.00 6.58
C VAL A 106 -3.22 7.08 7.64
N ILE A 107 -4.29 7.23 8.41
CA ILE A 107 -4.35 8.12 9.56
C ILE A 107 -4.95 7.40 10.76
N ALA A 108 -4.39 7.61 11.94
CA ALA A 108 -4.97 7.20 13.21
C ALA A 108 -4.69 8.26 14.28
N PHE A 109 -5.58 8.38 15.25
CA PHE A 109 -5.40 9.31 16.37
C PHE A 109 -6.11 8.78 17.62
N ARG A 110 -5.88 9.45 18.76
CA ARG A 110 -6.46 9.08 20.06
C ARG A 110 -6.21 7.60 20.40
N GLU A 111 -7.27 6.82 20.66
CA GLU A 111 -7.19 5.42 21.08
C GLU A 111 -6.46 4.52 20.08
N TYR A 112 -6.41 4.91 18.80
CA TYR A 112 -5.78 4.14 17.73
C TYR A 112 -4.45 4.70 17.28
N ILE A 113 -3.87 5.67 18.00
CA ILE A 113 -2.60 6.30 17.64
C ILE A 113 -1.48 5.28 17.33
N ASN A 114 -1.42 4.19 18.11
CA ASN A 114 -0.41 3.13 17.99
C ASN A 114 -0.92 1.91 17.19
N TYR A 115 -2.09 1.99 16.55
CA TYR A 115 -2.71 0.86 15.85
C TYR A 115 -1.81 0.28 14.75
N TYR A 116 -1.00 1.14 14.13
CA TYR A 116 -0.17 0.77 12.99
C TYR A 116 1.28 0.40 13.32
N ASP A 117 1.72 0.53 14.58
CA ASP A 117 3.13 0.41 14.97
C ASP A 117 3.75 -0.94 14.61
N ASN A 118 2.94 -2.01 14.65
CA ASN A 118 3.37 -3.38 14.37
C ASN A 118 2.86 -3.91 13.02
N THR A 119 2.50 -3.02 12.09
CA THR A 119 1.96 -3.44 10.78
C THR A 119 3.02 -4.10 9.91
N PHE A 120 4.26 -3.60 9.96
CA PHE A 120 5.35 -4.07 9.13
C PHE A 120 6.55 -4.49 9.97
N ASP A 121 7.19 -5.58 9.54
CA ASP A 121 8.49 -5.95 10.07
C ASP A 121 9.56 -4.97 9.57
N THR A 122 10.52 -4.65 10.43
CA THR A 122 11.68 -3.83 10.06
C THR A 122 12.56 -4.57 9.05
N SER A 123 13.07 -3.85 8.06
CA SER A 123 14.06 -4.39 7.15
C SER A 123 15.46 -4.22 7.74
N ASN A 124 16.26 -5.28 7.74
CA ASN A 124 17.69 -5.20 8.07
C ASN A 124 18.54 -4.65 6.91
N GLU A 125 17.93 -4.43 5.75
CA GLU A 125 18.61 -3.89 4.58
C GLU A 125 18.76 -2.37 4.72
N VAL A 126 19.96 -1.86 4.43
CA VAL A 126 20.19 -0.42 4.33
C VAL A 126 19.97 0.00 2.89
N LYS A 127 18.78 0.51 2.58
CA LYS A 127 18.44 1.12 1.28
C LYS A 127 17.95 2.54 1.48
N ALA A 128 18.31 3.43 0.56
CA ALA A 128 17.70 4.75 0.47
C ALA A 128 16.37 4.67 -0.30
N PHE A 129 15.45 5.58 -0.01
CA PHE A 129 14.23 5.73 -0.78
C PHE A 129 14.58 6.09 -2.24
N PRO A 130 14.06 5.35 -3.24
CA PRO A 130 14.44 5.53 -4.65
C PRO A 130 13.71 6.72 -5.28
N SER A 131 13.97 7.93 -4.78
CA SER A 131 13.32 9.17 -5.24
C SER A 131 13.57 9.44 -6.73
N GLU A 132 14.70 8.98 -7.27
CA GLU A 132 15.08 9.11 -8.68
C GLU A 132 14.09 8.41 -9.63
N TRP A 133 13.37 7.39 -9.16
CA TRP A 133 12.34 6.72 -9.96
C TRP A 133 11.10 7.58 -10.15
N TYR A 134 10.85 8.52 -9.25
CA TYR A 134 9.65 9.33 -9.25
C TYR A 134 9.87 10.71 -9.87
N GLY A 135 11.13 11.13 -10.02
CA GLY A 135 11.48 12.43 -10.58
C GLY A 135 11.06 13.57 -9.65
N SER A 136 10.91 14.77 -10.20
CA SER A 136 10.51 15.95 -9.44
C SER A 136 9.00 15.94 -9.18
N ILE A 137 8.57 15.36 -8.06
CA ILE A 137 7.21 15.50 -7.53
C ILE A 137 7.26 16.52 -6.39
N ALA A 138 6.47 17.58 -6.49
CA ALA A 138 6.43 18.63 -5.48
C ALA A 138 6.02 18.06 -4.12
N GLY A 139 6.76 18.40 -3.07
CA GLY A 139 6.47 17.96 -1.70
C GLY A 139 7.03 16.60 -1.34
N LEU A 140 7.50 15.79 -2.29
CA LEU A 140 8.10 14.47 -2.01
C LEU A 140 9.36 14.59 -1.16
N GLU A 141 10.12 15.68 -1.35
CA GLU A 141 11.34 16.00 -0.61
C GLU A 141 11.12 16.29 0.89
N GLN A 142 9.88 16.59 1.28
CA GLN A 142 9.51 16.89 2.67
C GLN A 142 9.32 15.62 3.50
N PHE A 143 9.23 14.46 2.85
CA PHE A 143 8.99 13.19 3.53
C PHE A 143 10.29 12.56 3.99
N LYS A 144 10.30 12.11 5.25
CA LYS A 144 11.24 11.09 5.70
C LYS A 144 10.65 9.72 5.43
N TRP A 145 11.42 8.87 4.78
CA TRP A 145 11.01 7.52 4.41
C TRP A 145 11.75 6.47 5.25
N LEU A 146 10.99 5.58 5.87
CA LEU A 146 11.49 4.40 6.58
C LEU A 146 11.25 3.16 5.72
N LEU A 147 12.28 2.31 5.59
CA LEU A 147 12.16 1.02 4.90
C LEU A 147 11.57 -0.05 5.82
N ALA A 148 10.55 -0.76 5.34
CA ALA A 148 9.97 -1.93 5.99
C ALA A 148 9.73 -3.07 4.98
N ILE A 149 9.37 -4.26 5.48
CA ILE A 149 9.18 -5.45 4.66
C ILE A 149 7.71 -5.57 4.20
N ASP A 150 7.48 -5.69 2.90
CA ASP A 150 6.21 -6.19 2.35
C ASP A 150 6.22 -7.71 2.43
N SER A 151 5.34 -8.31 3.22
CA SER A 151 5.30 -9.76 3.43
C SER A 151 3.91 -10.36 3.26
N ASN A 152 3.90 -11.56 2.69
CA ASN A 152 2.74 -12.44 2.74
C ASN A 152 2.88 -13.39 3.94
N LYS A 153 1.80 -13.56 4.69
CA LYS A 153 1.71 -14.54 5.77
C LYS A 153 0.97 -15.77 5.28
N TYR A 154 1.51 -16.95 5.60
CA TYR A 154 0.91 -18.24 5.26
C TYR A 154 0.78 -19.09 6.53
N TRP A 155 -0.46 -19.45 6.87
CA TRP A 155 -0.75 -20.32 8.01
C TRP A 155 -0.53 -21.78 7.63
N LEU A 156 0.12 -22.55 8.49
CA LEU A 156 0.42 -23.95 8.20
C LEU A 156 -0.87 -24.78 8.08
N SER A 157 -1.89 -24.46 8.87
CA SER A 157 -3.23 -25.05 8.74
C SER A 157 -3.82 -24.85 7.34
N GLU A 158 -3.91 -23.59 6.88
CA GLU A 158 -4.41 -23.24 5.53
C GLU A 158 -3.59 -23.92 4.43
N LEU A 159 -2.26 -23.92 4.53
CA LEU A 159 -1.39 -24.58 3.56
C LEU A 159 -1.62 -26.10 3.49
N LYS A 160 -1.99 -26.74 4.61
CA LYS A 160 -2.31 -28.18 4.65
C LYS A 160 -3.68 -28.46 4.03
N GLU A 161 -4.66 -27.57 4.21
CA GLU A 161 -5.99 -27.67 3.62
C GLU A 161 -5.99 -27.39 2.12
N ASP A 162 -5.15 -26.46 1.65
CA ASP A 162 -5.04 -26.09 0.25
C ASP A 162 -4.52 -27.23 -0.65
N ILE A 163 -3.75 -28.18 -0.10
CA ILE A 163 -3.20 -29.32 -0.86
C ILE A 163 -4.31 -30.26 -1.35
N PRO A 164 -5.16 -30.86 -0.48
CA PRO A 164 -6.24 -31.74 -0.93
C PRO A 164 -7.29 -31.01 -1.77
N LEU A 165 -7.47 -29.69 -1.57
CA LEU A 165 -8.37 -28.86 -2.39
C LEU A 165 -7.79 -28.52 -3.78
N GLY A 166 -6.52 -28.83 -4.03
CA GLY A 166 -5.84 -28.57 -5.30
C GLY A 166 -5.44 -27.10 -5.51
N PHE A 167 -5.55 -26.25 -4.49
CA PHE A 167 -5.09 -24.85 -4.54
C PHE A 167 -3.56 -24.74 -4.44
N LYS A 168 -2.91 -25.72 -3.81
CA LYS A 168 -1.44 -25.80 -3.66
C LYS A 168 -0.94 -27.22 -3.91
N THR A 169 0.35 -27.33 -4.20
CA THR A 169 1.07 -28.61 -4.24
C THR A 169 1.98 -28.72 -3.02
N ALA A 170 2.28 -29.94 -2.57
CA ALA A 170 3.23 -30.17 -1.47
C ALA A 170 4.59 -29.50 -1.74
N LYS A 171 5.09 -29.58 -2.98
CA LYS A 171 6.30 -28.88 -3.41
C LYS A 171 6.16 -27.36 -3.29
N GLY A 172 5.01 -26.80 -3.64
CA GLY A 172 4.73 -25.36 -3.50
C GLY A 172 4.74 -24.90 -2.04
N VAL A 173 4.20 -25.72 -1.13
CA VAL A 173 4.24 -25.46 0.32
C VAL A 173 5.68 -25.48 0.84
N GLU A 174 6.50 -26.45 0.45
CA GLU A 174 7.92 -26.48 0.84
C GLU A 174 8.70 -25.27 0.32
N VAL A 175 8.39 -24.79 -0.89
CA VAL A 175 8.99 -23.54 -1.40
C VAL A 175 8.61 -22.33 -0.55
N ILE A 176 7.36 -22.25 -0.05
CA ILE A 176 6.93 -21.17 0.84
C ILE A 176 7.72 -21.21 2.15
N LYS A 177 7.81 -22.39 2.79
CA LYS A 177 8.56 -22.57 4.04
C LYS A 177 10.03 -22.17 3.89
N ASN A 178 10.69 -22.65 2.83
CA ASN A 178 12.11 -22.36 2.58
C ASN A 178 12.39 -20.88 2.24
N LYS A 179 11.39 -20.15 1.72
CA LYS A 179 11.50 -18.72 1.42
C LYS A 179 11.12 -17.82 2.59
N ALA A 180 10.54 -18.36 3.65
CA ALA A 180 10.12 -17.57 4.79
C ALA A 180 11.34 -17.01 5.51
N TYR A 181 11.34 -15.70 5.77
CA TYR A 181 12.40 -15.06 6.56
C TYR A 181 12.09 -15.12 8.06
N LYS A 182 10.83 -15.40 8.40
CA LYS A 182 10.33 -15.50 9.77
C LYS A 182 9.31 -16.62 9.86
N CYS A 183 9.37 -17.38 10.94
CA CYS A 183 8.46 -18.46 11.25
C CYS A 183 8.10 -18.37 12.74
N ASP A 184 6.83 -18.11 13.04
CA ASP A 184 6.32 -17.95 14.40
C ASP A 184 5.26 -19.01 14.68
N THR A 185 5.30 -19.64 15.86
CA THR A 185 4.20 -20.48 16.35
C THR A 185 3.34 -19.66 17.30
N LEU A 186 2.04 -19.58 17.01
CA LEU A 186 1.06 -18.79 17.73
C LEU A 186 0.06 -19.70 18.42
N THR A 187 -0.21 -19.44 19.70
CA THR A 187 -1.30 -20.09 20.44
C THR A 187 -2.61 -19.37 20.13
N LEU A 188 -3.53 -20.06 19.48
CA LEU A 188 -4.87 -19.58 19.14
C LEU A 188 -5.92 -20.28 20.02
N ASN A 189 -7.15 -19.77 20.02
CA ASN A 189 -8.27 -20.38 20.75
C ASN A 189 -8.58 -21.82 20.34
N TYR A 190 -8.16 -22.24 19.15
CA TYR A 190 -8.40 -23.56 18.57
C TYR A 190 -7.15 -24.46 18.57
N GLY A 191 -6.06 -24.04 19.21
CA GLY A 191 -4.79 -24.75 19.24
C GLY A 191 -3.62 -23.90 18.75
N GLU A 192 -2.46 -24.52 18.60
CA GLU A 192 -1.27 -23.85 18.05
C GLU A 192 -1.26 -23.91 16.53
N ASP A 193 -0.84 -22.82 15.89
CA ASP A 193 -0.57 -22.79 14.45
C ASP A 193 0.73 -22.05 14.14
N THR A 194 1.36 -22.42 13.04
CA THR A 194 2.63 -21.84 12.59
C THR A 194 2.38 -20.92 11.41
N VAL A 195 2.90 -19.68 11.50
CA VAL A 195 2.84 -18.69 10.44
C VAL A 195 4.22 -18.53 9.80
N TYR A 196 4.25 -18.68 8.48
CA TYR A 196 5.43 -18.41 7.65
C TYR A 196 5.28 -17.04 6.99
N SER A 197 6.19 -16.10 7.29
CA SER A 197 6.24 -14.80 6.64
C SER A 197 7.24 -14.81 5.50
N VAL A 198 6.77 -14.56 4.28
CA VAL A 198 7.59 -14.52 3.07
C VAL A 198 7.67 -13.10 2.54
N LYS A 199 8.87 -12.58 2.35
CA LYS A 199 9.11 -11.26 1.76
C LYS A 199 8.67 -11.28 0.30
N VAL A 200 7.79 -10.36 -0.08
CA VAL A 200 7.29 -10.17 -1.45
C VAL A 200 7.69 -8.81 -2.04
N GLY A 201 8.23 -7.92 -1.22
CA GLY A 201 8.71 -6.61 -1.62
C GLY A 201 9.22 -5.78 -0.44
N ASP A 202 9.34 -4.49 -0.69
CA ASP A 202 9.67 -3.44 0.27
C ASP A 202 8.45 -2.51 0.41
N VAL A 203 8.21 -1.97 1.61
CA VAL A 203 7.27 -0.87 1.84
C VAL A 203 8.04 0.32 2.39
N TRP A 204 7.86 1.48 1.76
CA TRP A 204 8.39 2.74 2.25
C TRP A 204 7.32 3.48 3.03
N ILE A 205 7.58 3.70 4.32
CA ILE A 205 6.68 4.39 5.24
C ILE A 205 7.13 5.84 5.31
N GLY A 206 6.36 6.75 4.71
CA GLY A 206 6.67 8.16 4.59
C GLY A 206 5.85 9.02 5.55
N GLU A 207 6.49 9.96 6.20
CA GLU A 207 5.84 11.03 6.98
C GLU A 207 6.57 12.37 6.83
N ILE A 208 5.82 13.46 6.91
CA ILE A 208 6.37 14.82 7.04
C ILE A 208 6.73 15.07 8.50
N ILE A 209 7.92 15.61 8.74
CA ILE A 209 8.45 15.99 10.06
C ILE A 209 8.23 17.47 10.32
#